data_AF-A0A9X2JLZ9-F1
#
_entry.id   AF-A0A9X2JLZ9-F1
#
_cell.length_a   1.000
_cell.length_b   1.000
_cell.length_c   1.000
_cell.angle_alpha   90.00
_cell.angle_beta   90.00
_cell.angle_gamma   90.00
#
_symmetry.space_group_name_H-M   'P 1'
#
loop_
_entity.id
_entity.type
_entity.pdbx_description
1 polymer ?
#
loop_
_entity_poly.entity_id
_entity_poly.type
_entity_poly.pdbx_seq_one_letter_code
_entity_poly.pdbx_strand_id
1 'polypeptide(L)'
;MSTREQAILYWLLVLLFLIIVFGRKNNLLDSLKDVIKYTIKFLLNPIAMVIIAINLLYIFIIYYFVYKDDLQISLWYIKDYLIVLLFSVFPIVEYLKKLKFSEIFHEKTTELFSLVTILLFINSTYTLPVVWEMVLVFVVTFLSIFIAVANQKEDTKIVSKFFNFFLIGIGLFMIYTSLDQFLKNVKDIFSLDFWISFGIEPLVWVLNIPVIYLAREMIYIEKKLIFSDHKNRIYSYFIYWFQMLVKKIKFRKYKDIYPVLSSSIKEAKELSAIGGNRIYIKINIENISNEILISIVSDAILGRNKYTGIINQREKYPNVVEIRNKNNELYAFWQDSFITPEYRDNRIDGMETIELIEGIKLVQN
;
A
#
# COMPACT_ATOMS: atom_id res chain seq x y z
N MET A 1 -25.25 9.22 -11.52
CA MET A 1 -25.47 8.23 -10.44
C MET A 1 -26.39 7.15 -10.97
N SER A 2 -25.98 5.88 -10.94
CA SER A 2 -26.78 4.80 -11.53
C SER A 2 -27.94 4.38 -10.62
N THR A 3 -28.95 3.73 -11.17
CA THR A 3 -30.10 3.24 -10.38
C THR A 3 -29.67 2.17 -9.37
N ARG A 4 -28.61 1.41 -9.66
CA ARG A 4 -27.98 0.46 -8.74
C ARG A 4 -27.33 1.17 -7.55
N GLU A 5 -26.59 2.24 -7.79
CA GLU A 5 -26.02 3.04 -6.70
C GLU A 5 -27.13 3.62 -5.81
N GLN A 6 -28.23 4.08 -6.42
CA GLN A 6 -29.39 4.58 -5.68
C GLN A 6 -30.01 3.47 -4.82
N ALA A 7 -30.19 2.26 -5.39
CA ALA A 7 -30.68 1.10 -4.65
C ALA A 7 -29.78 0.72 -3.47
N ILE A 8 -28.46 0.75 -3.65
CA ILE A 8 -27.48 0.52 -2.57
C ILE A 8 -27.62 1.57 -1.47
N LEU A 9 -27.73 2.87 -1.83
CA LEU A 9 -27.93 3.93 -0.84
C LEU A 9 -29.26 3.78 -0.09
N TYR A 10 -30.35 3.41 -0.77
CA TYR A 10 -31.62 3.17 -0.11
C TYR A 10 -31.52 2.02 0.90
N TRP A 11 -30.87 0.92 0.55
CA TRP A 11 -30.67 -0.18 1.49
C TRP A 11 -29.76 0.19 2.66
N LEU A 12 -28.70 0.97 2.44
CA LEU A 12 -27.86 1.48 3.52
C LEU A 12 -28.67 2.34 4.51
N LEU A 13 -29.54 3.22 4.00
CA LEU A 13 -30.43 4.03 4.84
C LEU A 13 -31.44 3.17 5.61
N VAL A 14 -32.07 2.18 4.95
CA VAL A 14 -32.99 1.24 5.61
C VAL A 14 -32.28 0.46 6.71
N LEU A 15 -31.09 -0.07 6.44
CA LEU A 15 -30.29 -0.80 7.44
C LEU A 15 -29.87 0.09 8.61
N LEU A 16 -29.44 1.32 8.33
CA LEU A 16 -29.08 2.29 9.37
C LEU A 16 -30.29 2.63 10.25
N PHE A 17 -31.46 2.84 9.66
CA PHE A 17 -32.70 3.04 10.39
C PHE A 17 -33.06 1.83 11.25
N LEU A 18 -32.97 0.61 10.71
CA LEU A 18 -33.21 -0.63 11.47
C LEU A 18 -32.23 -0.78 12.64
N ILE A 19 -30.95 -0.46 12.46
CA ILE A 19 -29.96 -0.48 13.55
C ILE A 19 -30.30 0.56 14.62
N ILE A 20 -30.78 1.74 14.26
CA ILE A 20 -31.17 2.77 15.24
C ILE A 20 -32.41 2.33 16.03
N VAL A 21 -33.43 1.80 15.35
CA VAL A 21 -34.71 1.41 15.98
C VAL A 21 -34.57 0.14 16.82
N PHE A 22 -33.90 -0.88 16.31
CA PHE A 22 -33.83 -2.21 16.94
C PHE A 22 -32.48 -2.50 17.62
N GLY A 23 -31.44 -1.72 17.35
CA GLY A 23 -30.08 -2.01 17.81
C GLY A 23 -29.81 -1.74 19.29
N ARG A 24 -30.69 -1.02 19.99
CA ARG A 24 -30.59 -0.82 21.45
C ARG A 24 -30.69 -2.11 22.25
N LYS A 25 -31.44 -3.10 21.76
CA LYS A 25 -31.67 -4.37 22.48
C LYS A 25 -30.55 -5.40 22.26
N ASN A 26 -29.78 -5.26 21.18
CA ASN A 26 -28.84 -6.28 20.68
C ASN A 26 -27.39 -5.78 20.59
N ASN A 27 -27.01 -4.69 21.27
CA ASN A 27 -25.66 -4.06 21.21
C ASN A 27 -25.15 -3.74 19.78
N LEU A 28 -26.04 -3.67 18.78
CA LEU A 28 -25.66 -3.39 17.39
C LEU A 28 -25.15 -1.96 17.21
N LEU A 29 -25.65 -1.03 18.03
CA LEU A 29 -25.19 0.36 18.05
C LEU A 29 -23.74 0.47 18.52
N ASP A 30 -23.32 -0.35 19.48
CA ASP A 30 -21.93 -0.36 19.95
C ASP A 30 -20.99 -0.91 18.86
N SER A 31 -21.42 -1.97 18.16
CA SER A 31 -20.67 -2.50 17.01
C SER A 31 -20.51 -1.47 15.89
N LEU A 32 -21.57 -0.73 15.56
CA LEU A 32 -21.52 0.35 14.56
C LEU A 32 -20.59 1.49 15.01
N LYS A 33 -20.66 1.87 16.30
CA LYS A 33 -19.77 2.87 16.88
C LYS A 33 -18.31 2.44 16.82
N ASP A 34 -18.02 1.17 17.08
CA ASP A 34 -16.67 0.62 16.96
C ASP A 34 -16.17 0.66 15.51
N VAL A 35 -16.99 0.25 14.53
CA VAL A 35 -16.65 0.36 13.10
C VAL A 35 -16.30 1.80 12.73
N ILE A 36 -17.12 2.78 13.13
CA ILE A 36 -16.84 4.20 12.87
C ILE A 36 -15.53 4.63 13.56
N LYS A 37 -15.35 4.27 14.84
CA LYS A 37 -14.15 4.61 15.63
C LYS A 37 -12.88 4.07 14.99
N TYR A 38 -12.87 2.81 14.55
CA TYR A 38 -11.72 2.21 13.88
C TYR A 38 -11.50 2.79 12.49
N THR A 39 -12.57 3.13 11.76
CA THR A 39 -12.48 3.81 10.46
C THR A 39 -11.83 5.20 10.63
N ILE A 40 -12.27 6.00 11.60
CA ILE A 40 -11.67 7.31 11.89
C ILE A 40 -10.21 7.14 12.31
N LYS A 41 -9.91 6.18 13.18
CA LYS A 41 -8.53 5.90 13.61
C LYS A 41 -7.63 5.51 12.43
N PHE A 42 -8.17 4.76 11.47
CA PHE A 42 -7.47 4.41 10.23
C PHE A 42 -7.20 5.64 9.35
N LEU A 43 -8.21 6.47 9.12
CA LEU A 43 -8.08 7.70 8.30
C LEU A 43 -7.14 8.74 8.93
N LEU A 44 -7.02 8.74 10.27
CA LEU A 44 -6.09 9.58 11.02
C LEU A 44 -4.67 8.98 11.16
N ASN A 45 -4.39 7.81 10.57
CA ASN A 45 -3.03 7.29 10.49
C ASN A 45 -2.18 8.25 9.61
N PRO A 46 -0.91 8.54 9.97
CA PRO A 46 -0.02 9.40 9.17
C PRO A 46 0.05 9.06 7.68
N ILE A 47 0.11 7.76 7.33
CA ILE A 47 0.16 7.30 5.94
C ILE A 47 -1.16 7.64 5.23
N ALA A 48 -2.30 7.34 5.87
CA ALA A 48 -3.62 7.65 5.33
C ALA A 48 -3.84 9.15 5.15
N MET A 49 -3.42 9.96 6.13
CA MET A 49 -3.51 11.42 6.04
C MET A 49 -2.72 11.99 4.86
N VAL A 50 -1.53 11.46 4.58
CA VAL A 50 -0.75 11.90 3.40
C VAL A 50 -1.42 11.50 2.10
N ILE A 51 -1.94 10.27 2.00
CA ILE A 51 -2.71 9.81 0.84
C ILE A 51 -3.90 10.74 0.60
N ILE A 52 -4.69 11.01 1.65
CA ILE A 52 -5.88 11.89 1.58
C ILE A 52 -5.48 13.31 1.16
N ALA A 53 -4.42 13.88 1.75
CA ALA A 53 -3.98 15.24 1.45
C ALA A 53 -3.55 15.39 -0.02
N ILE A 54 -2.78 14.44 -0.56
CA ILE A 54 -2.36 14.46 -1.97
C ILE A 54 -3.57 14.28 -2.90
N ASN A 55 -4.49 13.37 -2.56
CA ASN A 55 -5.69 13.14 -3.36
C ASN A 55 -6.66 14.34 -3.34
N LEU A 56 -6.78 15.04 -2.21
CA LEU A 56 -7.53 16.30 -2.13
C LEU A 56 -6.88 17.38 -3.01
N LEU A 57 -5.55 17.44 -3.05
CA LEU A 57 -4.84 18.34 -3.96
C LEU A 57 -5.13 17.98 -5.43
N TYR A 58 -5.13 16.70 -5.79
CA TYR A 58 -5.51 16.25 -7.14
C TYR A 58 -6.93 16.66 -7.50
N ILE A 59 -7.89 16.42 -6.61
CA ILE A 59 -9.30 16.83 -6.81
C ILE A 59 -9.39 18.35 -6.98
N PHE A 60 -8.68 19.13 -6.17
CA PHE A 60 -8.67 20.59 -6.28
C PHE A 60 -8.09 21.08 -7.62
N ILE A 61 -6.98 20.48 -8.06
CA ILE A 61 -6.35 20.80 -9.35
C ILE A 61 -7.30 20.47 -10.51
N ILE A 62 -7.89 19.26 -10.50
CA ILE A 62 -8.84 18.83 -11.52
C ILE A 62 -10.03 19.78 -11.55
N TYR A 63 -10.64 20.06 -10.39
CA TYR A 63 -11.77 20.98 -10.27
C TYR A 63 -11.45 22.38 -10.82
N TYR A 64 -10.27 22.90 -10.50
CA TYR A 64 -9.81 24.19 -11.02
C TYR A 64 -9.74 24.21 -12.55
N PHE A 65 -9.17 23.18 -13.19
CA PHE A 65 -9.10 23.08 -14.65
C PHE A 65 -10.47 22.88 -15.28
N VAL A 66 -11.33 22.03 -14.70
CA VAL A 66 -12.70 21.82 -15.18
C VAL A 66 -13.46 23.14 -15.23
N TYR A 67 -13.39 23.94 -14.17
CA TYR A 67 -14.07 25.23 -14.10
C TYR A 67 -13.45 26.29 -15.02
N LYS A 68 -12.11 26.33 -15.09
CA LYS A 68 -11.39 27.32 -15.91
C LYS A 68 -11.63 27.13 -17.40
N ASP A 69 -11.65 25.89 -17.86
CA ASP A 69 -11.72 25.53 -19.28
C ASP A 69 -13.17 25.19 -19.73
N ASP A 70 -14.16 25.44 -18.86
CA ASP A 70 -15.59 25.13 -19.05
C ASP A 70 -15.83 23.71 -19.59
N LEU A 71 -15.04 22.77 -19.08
CA LEU A 71 -15.23 21.35 -19.39
C LEU A 71 -16.54 20.95 -18.72
N GLN A 72 -17.56 20.59 -19.51
CA GLN A 72 -18.88 20.16 -19.04
C GLN A 72 -18.84 18.78 -18.34
N ILE A 73 -17.88 18.58 -17.45
CA ILE A 73 -17.63 17.35 -16.72
C ILE A 73 -18.48 17.36 -15.45
N SER A 74 -19.20 16.27 -15.24
CA SER A 74 -20.05 16.12 -14.08
C SER A 74 -19.24 16.05 -12.77
N LEU A 75 -19.64 16.82 -11.74
CA LEU A 75 -19.06 16.71 -10.39
C LEU A 75 -19.27 15.34 -9.75
N TRP A 76 -20.20 14.54 -10.30
CA TRP A 76 -20.44 13.17 -9.84
C TRP A 76 -19.21 12.26 -9.96
N TYR A 77 -18.27 12.55 -10.87
CA TYR A 77 -17.03 11.77 -10.97
C TYR A 77 -16.12 11.90 -9.73
N ILE A 78 -16.27 12.95 -8.91
CA ILE A 78 -15.55 13.07 -7.64
C ILE A 78 -15.99 11.94 -6.68
N LYS A 79 -17.27 11.57 -6.68
CA LYS A 79 -17.79 10.44 -5.89
C LYS A 79 -17.15 9.13 -6.36
N ASP A 80 -17.08 8.90 -7.67
CA ASP A 80 -16.48 7.69 -8.24
C ASP A 80 -14.98 7.61 -7.95
N TYR A 81 -14.28 8.74 -8.03
CA TYR A 81 -12.88 8.87 -7.60
C TYR A 81 -12.69 8.45 -6.13
N LEU A 82 -13.54 8.95 -5.23
CA LEU A 82 -13.46 8.63 -3.80
C LEU A 82 -13.74 7.14 -3.53
N ILE A 83 -14.67 6.54 -4.27
CA ILE A 83 -14.95 5.09 -4.19
C ILE A 83 -13.70 4.30 -4.58
N VAL A 84 -13.07 4.61 -5.73
CA VAL A 84 -11.85 3.92 -6.17
C VAL A 84 -10.70 4.14 -5.18
N LEU A 85 -10.56 5.36 -4.63
CA LEU A 85 -9.55 5.65 -3.61
C LEU A 85 -9.73 4.75 -2.37
N LEU A 86 -10.95 4.66 -1.82
CA LEU A 86 -11.26 3.90 -0.61
C LEU A 86 -11.20 2.38 -0.81
N PHE A 87 -11.68 1.87 -1.95
CA PHE A 87 -11.86 0.43 -2.17
C PHE A 87 -10.80 -0.21 -3.07
N SER A 88 -9.92 0.58 -3.69
CA SER A 88 -8.81 0.07 -4.51
C SER A 88 -7.45 0.52 -3.95
N VAL A 89 -7.21 1.83 -3.85
CA VAL A 89 -5.88 2.37 -3.46
C VAL A 89 -5.52 2.03 -2.01
N PHE A 90 -6.42 2.26 -1.04
CA PHE A 90 -6.15 1.94 0.36
C PHE A 90 -5.88 0.44 0.61
N PRO A 91 -6.68 -0.50 0.07
CA PRO A 91 -6.36 -1.93 0.14
C PRO A 91 -5.01 -2.28 -0.46
N ILE A 92 -4.63 -1.69 -1.59
CA ILE A 92 -3.29 -1.89 -2.20
C ILE A 92 -2.18 -1.48 -1.23
N VAL A 93 -2.33 -0.33 -0.55
CA VAL A 93 -1.36 0.13 0.44
C VAL A 93 -1.23 -0.85 1.62
N GLU A 94 -2.32 -1.46 2.04
CA GLU A 94 -2.26 -2.52 3.06
C GLU A 94 -1.58 -3.79 2.53
N TYR A 95 -1.86 -4.19 1.28
CA TYR A 95 -1.20 -5.32 0.64
C TYR A 95 0.30 -5.13 0.45
N LEU A 96 0.80 -3.89 0.34
CA LEU A 96 2.24 -3.60 0.28
C LEU A 96 3.01 -4.05 1.51
N LYS A 97 2.34 -4.26 2.65
CA LYS A 97 2.99 -4.85 3.84
C LYS A 97 3.34 -6.33 3.62
N LYS A 98 2.69 -7.00 2.66
CA LYS A 98 2.77 -8.45 2.44
C LYS A 98 3.40 -8.84 1.10
N LEU A 99 3.04 -8.15 0.02
CA LEU A 99 3.38 -8.49 -1.38
C LEU A 99 4.36 -7.48 -2.00
N LYS A 100 5.00 -7.87 -3.10
CA LYS A 100 5.90 -6.97 -3.83
C LYS A 100 5.09 -5.95 -4.63
N PHE A 101 5.59 -4.71 -4.65
CA PHE A 101 5.00 -3.67 -5.49
C PHE A 101 4.92 -4.07 -6.97
N SER A 102 5.92 -4.77 -7.51
CA SER A 102 5.90 -5.23 -8.91
C SER A 102 4.83 -6.28 -9.18
N GLU A 103 4.58 -7.18 -8.22
CA GLU A 103 3.54 -8.21 -8.30
C GLU A 103 2.16 -7.54 -8.28
N ILE A 104 1.92 -6.66 -7.30
CA ILE A 104 0.66 -5.90 -7.20
C ILE A 104 0.43 -5.05 -8.45
N PHE A 105 1.48 -4.38 -8.96
CA PHE A 105 1.39 -3.56 -10.16
C PHE A 105 1.00 -4.38 -11.37
N HIS A 106 1.64 -5.53 -11.58
CA HIS A 106 1.33 -6.43 -12.68
C HIS A 106 -0.10 -6.97 -12.56
N GLU A 107 -0.47 -7.51 -11.40
CA GLU A 107 -1.82 -8.02 -11.12
C GLU A 107 -2.89 -6.96 -11.41
N LYS A 108 -2.72 -5.74 -10.86
CA LYS A 108 -3.73 -4.69 -11.04
C LYS A 108 -3.79 -4.15 -12.47
N THR A 109 -2.66 -4.09 -13.17
CA THR A 109 -2.65 -3.74 -14.61
C THR A 109 -3.39 -4.80 -15.41
N THR A 110 -3.13 -6.09 -15.15
CA THR A 110 -3.81 -7.18 -15.87
C THR A 110 -5.31 -7.20 -15.59
N GLU A 111 -5.72 -6.90 -14.35
CA GLU A 111 -7.13 -6.78 -13.97
C GLU A 111 -7.80 -5.63 -14.73
N LEU A 112 -7.25 -4.42 -14.66
CA LEU A 112 -7.85 -3.21 -15.22
C LEU A 112 -7.97 -3.25 -16.75
N PHE A 113 -7.01 -3.87 -17.45
CA PHE A 113 -7.03 -3.98 -18.91
C PHE A 113 -7.60 -5.32 -19.42
N SER A 114 -8.25 -6.10 -18.55
CA SER A 114 -8.91 -7.34 -18.95
C SER A 114 -10.24 -7.10 -19.69
N LEU A 115 -10.66 -8.07 -20.50
CA LEU A 115 -12.00 -8.09 -21.08
C LEU A 115 -13.11 -8.11 -20.01
N VAL A 116 -12.79 -8.61 -18.82
CA VAL A 116 -13.73 -8.64 -17.68
C VAL A 116 -14.06 -7.21 -17.24
N THR A 117 -13.12 -6.26 -17.31
CA THR A 117 -13.37 -4.85 -16.98
C THR A 117 -14.42 -4.24 -17.90
N ILE A 118 -14.41 -4.57 -19.18
CA ILE A 118 -15.40 -4.07 -20.15
C ILE A 118 -16.80 -4.57 -19.76
N LEU A 119 -16.93 -5.86 -19.42
CA LEU A 119 -18.19 -6.42 -18.97
C LEU A 119 -18.66 -5.83 -17.63
N LEU A 120 -17.73 -5.63 -16.69
CA LEU A 120 -18.02 -5.00 -15.40
C LEU A 120 -18.51 -3.56 -15.57
N PHE A 121 -17.88 -2.80 -16.47
CA PHE A 121 -18.29 -1.44 -16.80
C PHE A 121 -19.68 -1.41 -17.44
N ILE A 122 -19.93 -2.22 -18.47
CA ILE A 122 -21.25 -2.30 -19.09
C ILE A 122 -22.31 -2.65 -18.04
N ASN A 123 -22.02 -3.63 -17.17
CA ASN A 123 -22.91 -4.03 -16.11
C ASN A 123 -23.12 -2.93 -15.06
N SER A 124 -22.14 -2.07 -14.76
CA SER A 124 -22.26 -0.99 -13.78
C SER A 124 -23.00 0.24 -14.34
N THR A 125 -22.86 0.50 -15.63
CA THR A 125 -23.50 1.62 -16.34
C THR A 125 -24.96 1.32 -16.70
N TYR A 126 -25.20 0.19 -17.36
CA TYR A 126 -26.52 -0.19 -17.86
C TYR A 126 -27.26 -1.04 -16.83
N THR A 127 -28.12 -0.36 -16.08
CA THR A 127 -28.77 -0.86 -14.87
C THR A 127 -30.28 -0.97 -15.07
N LEU A 128 -30.92 -1.82 -14.27
CA LEU A 128 -32.37 -1.96 -14.29
C LEU A 128 -33.04 -0.73 -13.66
N PRO A 129 -34.36 -0.53 -13.87
CA PRO A 129 -35.10 0.49 -13.12
C PRO A 129 -34.90 0.33 -11.60
N VAL A 130 -34.85 1.44 -10.88
CA VAL A 130 -34.51 1.51 -9.44
C VAL A 130 -35.25 0.47 -8.59
N VAL A 131 -36.54 0.26 -8.83
CA VAL A 131 -37.36 -0.71 -8.09
C VAL A 131 -36.82 -2.13 -8.23
N TRP A 132 -36.43 -2.53 -9.45
CA TRP A 132 -35.85 -3.85 -9.71
C TRP A 132 -34.43 -3.96 -9.17
N GLU A 133 -33.62 -2.89 -9.26
CA GLU A 133 -32.28 -2.85 -8.63
C GLU A 133 -32.37 -2.98 -7.10
N MET A 134 -33.38 -2.40 -6.46
CA MET A 134 -33.60 -2.59 -5.01
C MET A 134 -33.84 -4.05 -4.65
N VAL A 135 -34.70 -4.76 -5.39
CA VAL A 135 -34.93 -6.19 -5.17
C VAL A 135 -33.66 -6.98 -5.42
N LEU A 136 -32.95 -6.68 -6.51
CA LEU A 136 -31.73 -7.38 -6.90
C LEU A 136 -30.62 -7.22 -5.85
N VAL A 137 -30.32 -5.98 -5.45
CA VAL A 137 -29.30 -5.66 -4.43
C VAL A 137 -29.61 -6.39 -3.12
N PHE A 138 -30.88 -6.43 -2.72
CA PHE A 138 -31.30 -7.16 -1.52
C PHE A 138 -31.01 -8.65 -1.62
N VAL A 139 -31.45 -9.29 -2.72
CA VAL A 139 -31.25 -10.73 -2.94
C VAL A 139 -29.77 -11.07 -3.01
N VAL A 140 -28.97 -10.31 -3.76
CA VAL A 140 -27.52 -10.53 -3.86
C VAL A 140 -26.84 -10.37 -2.50
N THR A 141 -27.20 -9.35 -1.72
CA THR A 141 -26.64 -9.12 -0.37
C THR A 141 -26.99 -10.28 0.55
N PHE A 142 -28.26 -10.72 0.55
CA PHE A 142 -28.71 -11.85 1.35
C PHE A 142 -27.94 -13.12 0.98
N LEU A 143 -27.89 -13.49 -0.30
CA LEU A 143 -27.13 -14.65 -0.77
C LEU A 143 -25.65 -14.57 -0.36
N SER A 144 -25.03 -13.40 -0.50
CA SER A 144 -23.62 -13.19 -0.14
C SER A 144 -23.35 -13.43 1.35
N ILE A 145 -24.26 -12.98 2.23
CA ILE A 145 -24.16 -13.24 3.67
C ILE A 145 -24.27 -14.74 3.96
N PHE A 146 -25.22 -15.44 3.35
CA PHE A 146 -25.37 -16.90 3.53
C PHE A 146 -24.15 -17.68 3.05
N ILE A 147 -23.58 -17.30 1.89
CA ILE A 147 -22.34 -17.90 1.39
C ILE A 147 -21.19 -17.67 2.38
N ALA A 148 -21.04 -16.44 2.89
CA ALA A 148 -19.98 -16.08 3.83
C ALA A 148 -20.09 -16.88 5.15
N VAL A 149 -21.30 -17.04 5.69
CA VAL A 149 -21.54 -17.84 6.91
C VAL A 149 -21.36 -19.34 6.64
N ALA A 150 -21.90 -19.85 5.54
CA ALA A 150 -21.81 -21.27 5.19
C ALA A 150 -20.38 -21.74 4.86
N ASN A 151 -19.49 -20.83 4.44
CA ASN A 151 -18.08 -21.14 4.20
C ASN A 151 -17.24 -21.28 5.47
N GLN A 152 -17.75 -20.92 6.65
CA GLN A 152 -16.98 -20.98 7.90
C GLN A 152 -16.76 -22.41 8.42
N LYS A 153 -17.69 -23.33 8.13
CA LYS A 153 -17.61 -24.74 8.56
C LYS A 153 -17.58 -25.64 7.34
N GLU A 154 -16.78 -26.70 7.44
CA GLU A 154 -16.62 -27.67 6.36
C GLU A 154 -17.94 -28.37 6.00
N ASP A 155 -18.74 -28.69 7.02
CA ASP A 155 -20.03 -29.37 6.90
C ASP A 155 -21.09 -28.53 6.14
N THR A 156 -20.96 -27.21 6.14
CA THR A 156 -21.90 -26.29 5.48
C THR A 156 -21.43 -25.84 4.08
N LYS A 157 -20.28 -26.33 3.60
CA LYS A 157 -19.76 -25.97 2.25
C LYS A 157 -20.73 -26.32 1.12
N ILE A 158 -21.55 -27.36 1.26
CA ILE A 158 -22.54 -27.72 0.24
C ILE A 158 -23.64 -26.65 0.09
N VAL A 159 -24.02 -26.02 1.21
CA VAL A 159 -24.99 -24.92 1.24
C VAL A 159 -24.40 -23.66 0.58
N SER A 160 -23.11 -23.40 0.81
CA SER A 160 -22.39 -22.34 0.09
C SER A 160 -22.37 -22.57 -1.42
N LYS A 161 -22.11 -23.80 -1.88
CA LYS A 161 -22.17 -24.13 -3.32
C LYS A 161 -23.56 -23.91 -3.91
N PHE A 162 -24.61 -24.27 -3.19
CA PHE A 162 -25.99 -24.05 -3.60
C PHE A 162 -26.31 -22.56 -3.77
N PHE A 163 -25.99 -21.72 -2.78
CA PHE A 163 -26.21 -20.28 -2.90
C PHE A 163 -25.32 -19.63 -3.97
N ASN A 164 -24.08 -20.09 -4.15
CA ASN A 164 -23.21 -19.64 -5.24
C ASN A 164 -23.80 -19.93 -6.62
N PHE A 165 -24.49 -21.07 -6.81
CA PHE A 165 -25.16 -21.36 -8.07
C PHE A 165 -26.23 -20.31 -8.43
N PHE A 166 -27.08 -19.92 -7.47
CA PHE A 166 -28.05 -18.83 -7.70
C PHE A 166 -27.37 -17.50 -7.97
N LEU A 167 -26.28 -17.20 -7.25
CA LEU A 167 -25.53 -15.97 -7.43
C LEU A 167 -24.91 -15.88 -8.84
N ILE A 168 -24.40 -16.99 -9.37
CA ILE A 168 -23.94 -17.09 -10.76
C ILE A 168 -25.11 -16.85 -11.73
N GLY A 169 -26.26 -17.49 -11.51
CA GLY A 169 -27.45 -17.30 -12.34
C GLY A 169 -27.91 -15.84 -12.39
N ILE A 170 -27.96 -15.17 -11.24
CA ILE A 170 -28.28 -13.74 -11.15
C ILE A 170 -27.20 -12.90 -11.85
N GLY A 171 -25.92 -13.22 -11.67
CA GLY A 171 -24.82 -12.52 -12.34
C GLY A 171 -24.91 -12.61 -13.87
N LEU A 172 -25.21 -13.80 -14.42
CA LEU A 172 -25.42 -13.98 -15.85
C LEU A 172 -26.64 -13.21 -16.36
N PHE A 173 -27.73 -13.20 -15.59
CA PHE A 173 -28.90 -12.40 -15.90
C PHE A 173 -28.58 -10.90 -15.96
N MET A 174 -27.85 -10.37 -14.98
CA MET A 174 -27.40 -8.98 -14.96
C MET A 174 -26.56 -8.64 -16.21
N ILE A 175 -25.56 -9.48 -16.51
CA ILE A 175 -24.71 -9.30 -17.69
C ILE A 175 -25.57 -9.28 -18.97
N TYR A 176 -26.46 -10.25 -19.15
CA TYR A 176 -27.36 -10.30 -20.31
C TYR A 176 -28.20 -9.03 -20.45
N THR A 177 -28.86 -8.59 -19.37
CA THR A 177 -29.71 -7.38 -19.40
C THR A 177 -28.91 -6.11 -19.69
N SER A 178 -27.71 -5.98 -19.11
CA SER A 178 -26.82 -4.84 -19.32
C SER A 178 -26.29 -4.79 -20.76
N LEU A 179 -25.96 -5.95 -21.35
CA LEU A 179 -25.53 -6.04 -22.75
C LEU A 179 -26.65 -5.69 -23.72
N ASP A 180 -27.88 -6.19 -23.49
CA ASP A 180 -29.04 -5.83 -24.31
C ASP A 180 -29.30 -4.31 -24.28
N GLN A 181 -29.23 -3.69 -23.09
CA GLN A 181 -29.37 -2.24 -22.95
C GLN A 181 -28.22 -1.47 -23.61
N PHE A 182 -26.98 -1.93 -23.48
CA PHE A 182 -25.83 -1.34 -24.15
C PHE A 182 -25.97 -1.38 -25.67
N LEU A 183 -26.36 -2.53 -26.23
CA LEU A 183 -26.58 -2.69 -27.67
C LEU A 183 -27.70 -1.79 -28.20
N LYS A 184 -28.73 -1.50 -27.38
CA LYS A 184 -29.78 -0.52 -27.72
C LYS A 184 -29.29 0.93 -27.69
N ASN A 185 -28.25 1.23 -26.90
CA ASN A 185 -27.72 2.58 -26.68
C ASN A 185 -26.27 2.75 -27.16
N VAL A 186 -25.84 2.04 -28.21
CA VAL A 186 -24.45 2.08 -28.74
C VAL A 186 -23.95 3.50 -29.07
N LYS A 187 -24.87 4.45 -29.31
CA LYS A 187 -24.52 5.85 -29.54
C LYS A 187 -23.80 6.51 -28.35
N ASP A 188 -23.98 6.00 -27.14
CA ASP A 188 -23.32 6.51 -25.93
C ASP A 188 -21.79 6.45 -26.03
N ILE A 189 -21.25 5.49 -26.79
CA ILE A 189 -19.80 5.32 -27.02
C ILE A 189 -19.18 6.56 -27.66
N PHE A 190 -19.95 7.36 -28.40
CA PHE A 190 -19.44 8.60 -29.00
C PHE A 190 -19.39 9.77 -28.01
N SER A 191 -19.96 9.62 -26.81
CA SER A 191 -19.91 10.65 -25.77
C SER A 191 -18.59 10.62 -25.01
N LEU A 192 -18.10 11.80 -24.64
CA LEU A 192 -16.91 11.94 -23.81
C LEU A 192 -17.18 11.39 -22.39
N ASP A 193 -18.39 11.56 -21.87
CA ASP A 193 -18.81 11.05 -20.56
C ASP A 193 -18.71 9.52 -20.44
N PHE A 194 -19.00 8.78 -21.51
CA PHE A 194 -18.83 7.33 -21.54
C PHE A 194 -17.37 6.93 -21.30
N TRP A 195 -16.43 7.58 -21.99
CA TRP A 195 -15.00 7.30 -21.86
C TRP A 195 -14.42 7.78 -20.53
N ILE A 196 -14.87 8.92 -19.99
CA ILE A 196 -14.50 9.33 -18.62
C ILE A 196 -14.99 8.29 -17.61
N SER A 197 -16.26 7.88 -17.71
CA SER A 197 -16.85 6.90 -16.80
C SER A 197 -16.11 5.56 -16.85
N PHE A 198 -15.75 5.08 -18.04
CA PHE A 198 -14.97 3.86 -18.21
C PHE A 198 -13.53 4.01 -17.71
N GLY A 199 -12.91 5.14 -18.02
CA GLY A 199 -11.50 5.41 -17.73
C GLY A 199 -11.22 5.86 -16.29
N ILE A 200 -12.23 6.18 -15.48
CA ILE A 200 -12.03 6.77 -14.14
C ILE A 200 -11.21 5.85 -13.23
N GLU A 201 -11.50 4.55 -13.19
CA GLU A 201 -10.80 3.61 -12.32
C GLU A 201 -9.32 3.44 -12.74
N PRO A 202 -9.00 3.14 -14.02
CA PRO A 202 -7.63 3.15 -14.50
C PRO A 202 -6.91 4.49 -14.26
N LEU A 203 -7.59 5.62 -14.47
CA LEU A 203 -7.01 6.95 -14.27
C LEU A 203 -6.64 7.19 -12.82
N VAL A 204 -7.56 6.92 -11.88
CA VAL A 204 -7.30 7.05 -10.44
C VAL A 204 -6.13 6.17 -10.03
N TRP A 205 -6.07 4.95 -10.55
CA TRP A 205 -4.99 4.03 -10.25
C TRP A 205 -3.62 4.56 -10.74
N VAL A 206 -3.54 4.98 -12.00
CA VAL A 206 -2.31 5.55 -12.58
C VAL A 206 -1.87 6.80 -11.82
N LEU A 207 -2.81 7.71 -11.53
CA LEU A 207 -2.56 8.94 -10.79
C LEU A 207 -2.01 8.66 -9.38
N ASN A 208 -2.44 7.56 -8.75
CA ASN A 208 -2.00 7.18 -7.41
C ASN A 208 -0.73 6.32 -7.39
N ILE A 209 -0.13 5.92 -8.52
CA ILE A 209 1.16 5.19 -8.52
C ILE A 209 2.25 5.91 -7.70
N PRO A 210 2.48 7.23 -7.87
CA PRO A 210 3.47 7.95 -7.06
C PRO A 210 3.10 7.98 -5.57
N VAL A 211 1.81 8.09 -5.26
CA VAL A 211 1.29 8.11 -3.88
C VAL A 211 1.50 6.75 -3.21
N ILE A 212 1.24 5.65 -3.93
CA ILE A 212 1.47 4.29 -3.46
C ILE A 212 2.97 4.06 -3.21
N TYR A 213 3.84 4.56 -4.10
CA TYR A 213 5.30 4.49 -3.87
C TYR A 213 5.72 5.27 -2.62
N LEU A 214 5.17 6.46 -2.41
CA LEU A 214 5.42 7.25 -1.20
C LEU A 214 4.92 6.53 0.06
N ALA A 215 3.71 5.94 0.01
CA ALA A 215 3.16 5.16 1.10
C ALA A 215 4.05 3.96 1.44
N ARG A 216 4.61 3.28 0.42
CA ARG A 216 5.58 2.20 0.61
C ARG A 216 6.84 2.66 1.37
N GLU A 217 7.41 3.80 1.01
CA GLU A 217 8.55 4.36 1.74
C GLU A 217 8.19 4.70 3.19
N MET A 218 6.99 5.25 3.42
CA MET A 218 6.51 5.50 4.78
C MET A 218 6.34 4.19 5.57
N ILE A 219 5.82 3.11 4.98
CA ILE A 219 5.72 1.80 5.66
C ILE A 219 7.10 1.30 6.13
N TYR A 220 8.16 1.48 5.33
CA TYR A 220 9.52 1.13 5.77
C TYR A 220 9.99 1.94 6.97
N ILE A 221 9.62 3.22 7.04
CA ILE A 221 9.95 4.10 8.15
C ILE A 221 9.09 3.81 9.39
N GLU A 222 7.81 3.46 9.20
CA GLU A 222 6.87 3.14 10.29
C GLU A 222 7.42 2.03 11.18
N LYS A 223 8.04 1.00 10.58
CA LYS A 223 8.70 -0.07 11.34
C LYS A 223 9.82 0.44 12.25
N LYS A 224 10.63 1.41 11.79
CA LYS A 224 11.70 2.02 12.59
C LYS A 224 11.13 2.92 13.68
N LEU A 225 10.05 3.63 13.39
CA LEU A 225 9.39 4.52 14.35
C LEU A 225 8.92 3.78 15.61
N ILE A 226 8.50 2.52 15.48
CA ILE A 226 8.10 1.67 16.62
C ILE A 226 9.23 1.53 17.66
N PHE A 227 10.49 1.55 17.22
CA PHE A 227 11.68 1.37 18.07
C PHE A 227 12.45 2.68 18.30
N SER A 228 11.78 3.81 18.09
CA SER A 228 12.33 5.15 18.27
C SER A 228 11.54 5.93 19.32
N ASP A 229 12.17 6.95 19.90
CA ASP A 229 11.49 7.88 20.82
C ASP A 229 10.50 8.82 20.11
N HIS A 230 10.44 8.76 18.77
CA HIS A 230 9.59 9.62 17.96
C HIS A 230 8.15 9.06 17.92
N LYS A 231 7.18 9.91 18.25
CA LYS A 231 5.75 9.56 18.10
C LYS A 231 5.41 9.29 16.63
N ASN A 232 4.49 8.35 16.37
CA ASN A 232 4.00 8.04 15.01
C ASN A 232 3.15 9.21 14.46
N ARG A 233 3.83 10.21 13.89
CA ARG A 233 3.25 11.43 13.29
C ARG A 233 3.96 11.70 11.97
N ILE A 234 3.28 12.41 11.07
CA ILE A 234 3.81 12.79 9.74
C ILE A 234 5.21 13.43 9.86
N TYR A 235 5.42 14.31 10.86
CA TYR A 235 6.70 14.97 11.10
C TYR A 235 7.87 14.00 11.32
N SER A 236 7.64 12.88 12.01
CA SER A 236 8.69 11.88 12.27
C SER A 236 9.15 11.17 11.01
N TYR A 237 8.23 10.93 10.06
CA TYR A 237 8.58 10.42 8.72
C TYR A 237 9.44 11.43 7.95
N PHE A 238 9.08 12.71 8.01
CA PHE A 238 9.87 13.78 7.39
C PHE A 238 11.27 13.91 7.99
N ILE A 239 11.41 13.82 9.31
CA ILE A 239 12.72 13.81 9.98
C ILE A 239 13.58 12.67 9.43
N TYR A 240 13.07 11.44 9.44
CA TYR A 240 13.84 10.29 8.97
C TYR A 240 14.22 10.43 7.49
N TRP A 241 13.26 10.83 6.66
CA TRP A 241 13.50 11.08 5.24
C TRP A 241 14.58 12.14 5.02
N PHE A 242 14.55 13.24 5.78
CA PHE A 242 15.58 14.28 5.70
C PHE A 242 16.95 13.76 6.14
N GLN A 243 17.03 12.98 7.23
CA GLN A 243 18.26 12.33 7.65
C GLN A 243 18.83 11.42 6.54
N MET A 244 17.98 10.64 5.88
CA MET A 244 18.38 9.80 4.75
C MET A 244 18.83 10.60 3.53
N LEU A 245 18.21 11.75 3.25
CA LEU A 245 18.68 12.66 2.21
C LEU A 245 20.06 13.23 2.52
N VAL A 246 20.29 13.69 3.76
CA VAL A 246 21.60 14.20 4.19
C VAL A 246 22.66 13.12 4.06
N LYS A 247 22.40 11.89 4.54
CA LYS A 247 23.27 10.72 4.36
C LYS A 247 23.54 10.46 2.88
N LYS A 248 22.50 10.48 2.02
CA LYS A 248 22.64 10.27 0.57
C LYS A 248 23.54 11.33 -0.09
N ILE A 249 23.47 12.59 0.33
CA ILE A 249 24.34 13.67 -0.17
C ILE A 249 25.78 13.43 0.28
N LYS A 250 26.00 13.17 1.57
CA LYS A 250 27.35 12.93 2.13
C LYS A 250 28.03 11.70 1.53
N PHE A 251 27.28 10.62 1.31
CA PHE A 251 27.78 9.40 0.69
C PHE A 251 27.92 9.46 -0.83
N ARG A 252 27.51 10.57 -1.48
CA ARG A 252 27.57 10.70 -2.94
C ARG A 252 28.99 10.53 -3.48
N LYS A 253 30.00 10.99 -2.74
CA LYS A 253 31.43 10.87 -3.11
C LYS A 253 31.89 9.40 -3.22
N TYR A 254 31.25 8.48 -2.49
CA TYR A 254 31.65 7.08 -2.39
C TYR A 254 30.81 6.14 -3.27
N LYS A 255 29.89 6.68 -4.09
CA LYS A 255 28.93 5.90 -4.87
C LYS A 255 29.56 5.07 -6.00
N ASP A 256 30.60 5.60 -6.64
CA ASP A 256 31.14 5.08 -7.90
C ASP A 256 32.60 4.58 -7.78
N ILE A 257 33.02 4.19 -6.57
CA ILE A 257 34.35 3.61 -6.32
C ILE A 257 34.36 2.15 -6.81
N TYR A 258 34.61 1.96 -8.12
CA TYR A 258 35.02 0.76 -8.89
C TYR A 258 34.33 -0.63 -8.68
N PRO A 259 34.37 -1.55 -9.69
CA PRO A 259 33.67 -2.84 -9.70
C PRO A 259 34.35 -3.99 -8.92
N VAL A 260 35.54 -3.79 -8.33
CA VAL A 260 36.30 -4.84 -7.61
C VAL A 260 35.67 -5.22 -6.26
N LEU A 261 34.65 -4.47 -5.82
CA LEU A 261 33.97 -4.64 -4.53
C LEU A 261 33.07 -5.88 -4.42
N SER A 262 32.45 -6.33 -5.52
CA SER A 262 31.58 -7.52 -5.44
C SER A 262 32.39 -8.80 -5.27
N SER A 263 33.56 -8.89 -5.92
CA SER A 263 34.48 -10.03 -5.79
C SER A 263 35.15 -10.15 -4.42
N SER A 264 35.18 -9.06 -3.64
CA SER A 264 35.79 -9.05 -2.30
C SER A 264 34.82 -9.43 -1.19
N ILE A 265 33.51 -9.44 -1.47
CA ILE A 265 32.48 -9.94 -0.56
C ILE A 265 32.40 -11.46 -0.71
N LYS A 266 32.79 -12.17 0.35
CA LYS A 266 32.69 -13.63 0.42
C LYS A 266 31.27 -14.08 0.69
N GLU A 267 30.56 -13.33 1.52
CA GLU A 267 29.23 -13.69 2.00
C GLU A 267 28.49 -12.42 2.45
N ALA A 268 27.25 -12.25 2.02
CA ALA A 268 26.37 -11.22 2.53
C ALA A 268 25.05 -11.87 2.93
N LYS A 269 24.63 -11.63 4.17
CA LYS A 269 23.41 -12.21 4.75
C LYS A 269 22.63 -11.16 5.48
N GLU A 270 21.32 -11.33 5.43
CA GLU A 270 20.41 -10.59 6.27
C GLU A 270 20.09 -11.40 7.52
N LEU A 271 20.24 -10.75 8.67
CA LEU A 271 19.95 -11.32 9.98
C LEU A 271 18.86 -10.49 10.65
N SER A 272 18.09 -11.10 11.53
CA SER A 272 17.12 -10.39 12.37
C SER A 272 17.86 -9.55 13.42
N ALA A 273 17.46 -8.30 13.58
CA ALA A 273 17.84 -7.43 14.70
C ALA A 273 16.59 -6.95 15.43
N ILE A 274 16.77 -6.43 16.65
CA ILE A 274 15.68 -5.76 17.35
C ILE A 274 15.24 -4.56 16.51
N GLY A 275 13.96 -4.58 16.14
CA GLY A 275 13.30 -3.55 15.37
C GLY A 275 13.59 -3.46 13.88
N GLY A 276 14.20 -4.48 13.28
CA GLY A 276 14.45 -4.52 11.84
C GLY A 276 15.54 -5.51 11.44
N ASN A 277 16.27 -5.19 10.39
CA ASN A 277 17.28 -6.05 9.80
C ASN A 277 18.70 -5.60 10.14
N ARG A 278 19.57 -6.60 10.29
CA ARG A 278 21.03 -6.47 10.30
C ARG A 278 21.57 -7.02 8.99
N ILE A 279 22.37 -6.21 8.30
CA ILE A 279 23.11 -6.65 7.13
C ILE A 279 24.49 -7.09 7.60
N TYR A 280 24.77 -8.39 7.49
CA TYR A 280 26.07 -8.99 7.74
C TYR A 280 26.83 -9.12 6.41
N ILE A 281 28.07 -8.63 6.38
CA ILE A 281 28.94 -8.68 5.21
C ILE A 281 30.29 -9.26 5.63
N LYS A 282 30.69 -10.37 5.04
CA LYS A 282 32.01 -10.96 5.20
C LYS A 282 32.89 -10.64 4.00
N ILE A 283 34.02 -10.02 4.26
CA ILE A 283 35.03 -9.67 3.25
C ILE A 283 36.17 -10.71 3.25
N ASN A 284 36.79 -10.93 2.08
CA ASN A 284 37.91 -11.87 1.92
C ASN A 284 39.30 -11.20 1.95
N ILE A 285 39.35 -9.87 2.07
CA ILE A 285 40.59 -9.08 2.04
C ILE A 285 40.95 -8.67 3.46
N GLU A 286 42.25 -8.78 3.81
CA GLU A 286 42.77 -8.44 5.15
C GLU A 286 42.92 -6.93 5.38
N ASN A 287 43.35 -6.17 4.36
CA ASN A 287 43.48 -4.71 4.43
C ASN A 287 42.62 -4.06 3.35
N ILE A 288 41.48 -3.48 3.75
CA ILE A 288 40.61 -2.70 2.87
C ILE A 288 40.77 -1.22 3.21
N SER A 289 40.87 -0.36 2.19
CA SER A 289 40.91 1.09 2.42
C SER A 289 39.60 1.60 3.02
N ASN A 290 39.70 2.62 3.88
CA ASN A 290 38.53 3.24 4.52
C ASN A 290 37.48 3.70 3.49
N GLU A 291 37.90 4.19 2.32
CA GLU A 291 36.99 4.62 1.26
C GLU A 291 36.14 3.46 0.69
N ILE A 292 36.73 2.27 0.55
CA ILE A 292 36.02 1.08 0.07
C ILE A 292 35.03 0.60 1.13
N LEU A 293 35.42 0.60 2.42
CA LEU A 293 34.51 0.26 3.51
C LEU A 293 33.32 1.21 3.57
N ILE A 294 33.57 2.53 3.48
CA ILE A 294 32.52 3.54 3.43
C ILE A 294 31.60 3.30 2.23
N SER A 295 32.13 2.94 1.06
CA SER A 295 31.32 2.61 -0.11
C SER A 295 30.38 1.41 0.12
N ILE A 296 30.91 0.30 0.66
CA ILE A 296 30.12 -0.92 0.95
C ILE A 296 29.04 -0.61 2.01
N VAL A 297 29.43 0.00 3.13
CA VAL A 297 28.52 0.30 4.24
C VAL A 297 27.46 1.32 3.81
N SER A 298 27.84 2.38 3.10
CA SER A 298 26.88 3.39 2.65
C SER A 298 25.89 2.87 1.61
N ASP A 299 26.30 1.93 0.74
CA ASP A 299 25.40 1.27 -0.20
C ASP A 299 24.32 0.43 0.52
N ALA A 300 24.72 -0.27 1.59
CA ALA A 300 23.81 -1.00 2.47
C ALA A 300 22.90 -0.06 3.28
N ILE A 301 23.44 0.99 3.91
CA ILE A 301 22.67 2.00 4.68
C ILE A 301 21.56 2.62 3.82
N LEU A 302 21.89 2.96 2.57
CA LEU A 302 20.95 3.60 1.64
C LEU A 302 19.94 2.61 1.02
N GLY A 303 20.01 1.32 1.38
CA GLY A 303 19.12 0.28 0.88
C GLY A 303 19.27 0.02 -0.62
N ARG A 304 20.43 0.35 -1.19
CA ARG A 304 20.73 0.12 -2.61
C ARG A 304 21.16 -1.32 -2.84
N ASN A 305 21.97 -1.86 -1.92
CA ASN A 305 22.43 -3.24 -1.89
C ASN A 305 23.02 -3.72 -3.24
N LYS A 306 23.68 -2.81 -3.98
CA LYS A 306 24.33 -3.08 -5.26
C LYS A 306 25.46 -4.09 -5.10
N TYR A 307 26.19 -4.03 -3.97
CA TYR A 307 27.32 -4.92 -3.72
C TYR A 307 26.94 -6.22 -3.01
N THR A 308 25.95 -6.16 -2.11
CA THR A 308 25.54 -7.31 -1.29
C THR A 308 24.54 -8.22 -2.00
N GLY A 309 23.80 -7.71 -3.00
CA GLY A 309 22.72 -8.44 -3.65
C GLY A 309 21.53 -8.74 -2.74
N ILE A 310 21.49 -8.17 -1.53
CA ILE A 310 20.40 -8.37 -0.58
C ILE A 310 19.19 -7.57 -1.04
N ILE A 311 18.18 -8.26 -1.54
CA ILE A 311 16.91 -7.66 -1.95
C ILE A 311 15.87 -7.96 -0.87
N ASN A 312 15.90 -7.25 0.27
CA ASN A 312 14.80 -7.35 1.23
C ASN A 312 13.65 -6.44 0.80
N GLN A 313 12.50 -7.06 0.53
CA GLN A 313 11.29 -6.38 0.10
C GLN A 313 10.50 -5.76 1.25
N ARG A 314 10.72 -6.23 2.47
CA ARG A 314 10.00 -5.81 3.69
C ARG A 314 10.74 -4.74 4.48
N GLU A 315 12.06 -4.61 4.31
CA GLU A 315 12.91 -3.69 5.08
C GLU A 315 14.02 -3.13 4.21
N LYS A 316 13.80 -1.92 3.69
CA LYS A 316 14.75 -1.25 2.80
C LYS A 316 15.98 -0.70 3.53
N TYR A 317 15.78 -0.15 4.73
CA TYR A 317 16.82 0.56 5.47
C TYR A 317 17.26 -0.27 6.66
N PRO A 318 18.52 -0.77 6.69
CA PRO A 318 19.02 -1.58 7.80
C PRO A 318 19.02 -0.82 9.12
N ASN A 319 18.90 -1.55 10.23
CA ASN A 319 19.14 -1.01 11.56
C ASN A 319 20.62 -1.09 11.93
N VAL A 320 21.29 -2.14 11.43
CA VAL A 320 22.69 -2.41 11.69
C VAL A 320 23.35 -2.90 10.40
N VAL A 321 24.55 -2.41 10.12
CA VAL A 321 25.43 -2.96 9.09
C VAL A 321 26.72 -3.38 9.77
N GLU A 322 27.08 -4.66 9.67
CA GLU A 322 28.33 -5.19 10.20
C GLU A 322 29.19 -5.77 9.08
N ILE A 323 30.45 -5.34 9.03
CA ILE A 323 31.47 -5.92 8.16
C ILE A 323 32.41 -6.73 9.02
N ARG A 324 32.66 -7.97 8.61
CA ARG A 324 33.62 -8.87 9.25
C ARG A 324 34.74 -9.26 8.32
N ASN A 325 35.95 -9.34 8.86
CA ASN A 325 37.13 -9.77 8.10
C ASN A 325 37.07 -11.29 7.78
N LYS A 326 38.10 -11.78 7.07
CA LYS A 326 38.24 -13.20 6.72
C LYS A 326 38.19 -14.13 7.94
N ASN A 327 38.73 -13.67 9.07
CA ASN A 327 38.78 -14.37 10.37
C ASN A 327 37.49 -14.25 11.18
N ASN A 328 36.45 -13.62 10.62
CA ASN A 328 35.16 -13.40 11.27
C ASN A 328 35.20 -12.43 12.47
N GLU A 329 36.22 -11.59 12.54
CA GLU A 329 36.32 -10.50 13.51
C GLU A 329 35.55 -9.27 12.99
N LEU A 330 34.97 -8.50 13.90
CA LEU A 330 34.25 -7.28 13.55
C LEU A 330 35.24 -6.23 13.07
N TYR A 331 35.02 -5.68 11.88
CA TYR A 331 35.96 -4.77 11.24
C TYR A 331 35.36 -3.37 11.06
N ALA A 332 34.11 -3.30 10.59
CA ALA A 332 33.34 -2.06 10.56
C ALA A 332 31.92 -2.31 11.05
N PHE A 333 31.35 -1.31 11.70
CA PHE A 333 30.02 -1.37 12.27
C PHE A 333 29.31 -0.05 12.08
N TRP A 334 28.03 -0.11 11.72
CA TRP A 334 27.14 1.03 11.71
C TRP A 334 25.81 0.65 12.32
N GLN A 335 25.21 1.58 13.06
CA GLN A 335 23.89 1.42 13.61
C GLN A 335 23.08 2.71 13.46
N ASP A 336 21.79 2.54 13.14
CA ASP A 336 20.90 3.65 12.88
C ASP A 336 20.64 4.46 14.16
N SER A 337 21.07 5.72 14.17
CA SER A 337 20.89 6.63 15.30
C SER A 337 19.42 7.03 15.52
N PHE A 338 18.52 6.69 14.60
CA PHE A 338 17.09 6.93 14.75
C PHE A 338 16.42 5.99 15.76
N ILE A 339 17.03 4.84 16.05
CA ILE A 339 16.52 3.84 17.01
C ILE A 339 16.92 4.26 18.42
N THR A 340 16.04 4.08 19.40
CA THR A 340 16.31 4.39 20.82
C THR A 340 17.48 3.54 21.33
N PRO A 341 18.41 4.08 22.14
CA PRO A 341 19.55 3.34 22.68
C PRO A 341 19.20 2.00 23.34
N GLU A 342 18.04 1.89 23.98
CA GLU A 342 17.57 0.64 24.63
C GLU A 342 17.40 -0.54 23.66
N TYR A 343 17.14 -0.26 22.38
CA TYR A 343 16.98 -1.26 21.33
C TYR A 343 18.23 -1.38 20.44
N ARG A 344 19.33 -0.73 20.81
CA ARG A 344 20.59 -0.77 20.07
C ARG A 344 21.44 -1.99 20.44
N ASP A 345 22.47 -2.23 19.65
CA ASP A 345 23.34 -3.39 19.77
C ASP A 345 24.56 -2.99 20.57
N ASN A 346 24.54 -3.31 21.86
CA ASN A 346 25.54 -2.82 22.83
C ASN A 346 26.87 -3.59 22.77
N ARG A 347 27.03 -4.55 21.84
CA ARG A 347 28.25 -5.38 21.72
C ARG A 347 29.53 -4.58 21.42
N ILE A 348 29.36 -3.38 20.88
CA ILE A 348 30.44 -2.45 20.50
C ILE A 348 30.76 -1.42 21.59
N ASP A 349 29.95 -1.26 22.63
CA ASP A 349 30.14 -0.19 23.62
C ASP A 349 31.43 -0.35 24.45
N GLY A 350 32.00 -1.57 24.49
CA GLY A 350 33.27 -1.89 25.14
C GLY A 350 34.48 -2.00 24.20
N MET A 351 34.33 -1.74 22.90
CA MET A 351 35.41 -1.86 21.91
C MET A 351 36.04 -0.49 21.62
N GLU A 352 37.36 -0.46 21.39
CA GLU A 352 38.01 0.74 20.86
C GLU A 352 37.57 0.94 19.40
N THR A 353 37.01 2.11 19.11
CA THR A 353 36.47 2.41 17.77
C THR A 353 36.91 3.77 17.26
N ILE A 354 37.15 3.85 15.95
CA ILE A 354 37.38 5.10 15.23
C ILE A 354 36.15 5.40 14.38
N GLU A 355 35.51 6.54 14.60
CA GLU A 355 34.41 6.99 13.74
C GLU A 355 34.96 7.58 12.43
N LEU A 356 34.46 7.09 11.31
CA LEU A 356 34.79 7.58 9.97
C LEU A 356 33.86 8.70 9.53
N ILE A 357 32.61 8.36 9.20
CA ILE A 357 31.61 9.29 8.66
C ILE A 357 30.20 8.78 8.95
N GLU A 358 29.28 9.67 9.33
CA GLU A 358 27.86 9.37 9.58
C GLU A 358 27.63 8.16 10.53
N GLY A 359 28.44 8.03 11.58
CA GLY A 359 28.33 6.97 12.57
C GLY A 359 28.91 5.61 12.13
N ILE A 360 29.61 5.53 10.99
CA ILE A 360 30.35 4.32 10.60
C ILE A 360 31.60 4.24 11.49
N LYS A 361 31.71 3.18 12.29
CA LYS A 361 32.80 2.94 13.23
C LYS A 361 33.69 1.79 12.74
N LEU A 362 35.00 1.99 12.76
CA LEU A 362 35.99 0.92 12.63
C LEU A 362 36.34 0.39 14.00
N VAL A 363 36.41 -0.94 14.14
CA VAL A 363 36.84 -1.57 15.39
C VAL A 363 38.35 -1.77 15.33
N GLN A 364 39.05 -1.29 16.36
CA GLN A 364 40.47 -1.53 16.55
C GLN A 364 40.60 -2.83 17.37
N ASN A 365 41.20 -3.85 16.75
CA ASN A 365 41.52 -5.13 17.40
C ASN A 365 42.95 -5.16 17.89
#